data_AF-A0A316SXY3-F1
#
_entry.id   AF-A0A316SXY3-F1
#
_cell.length_a   1.000
_cell.length_b   1.000
_cell.length_c   1.000
_cell.angle_alpha   90.00
_cell.angle_beta   90.00
_cell.angle_gamma   90.00
#
_symmetry.space_group_name_H-M   'P 1'
#
loop_
_entity.id
_entity.type
_entity.pdbx_description
1 polymer ?
#
loop_
_entity_poly.entity_id
_entity_poly.type
_entity_poly.pdbx_seq_one_letter_code
_entity_poly.pdbx_strand_id
1 'polypeptide(L)'
;MKSKKLFFTLFVAVFMAAALLFLFVGNVANVYASQTQETINWNMKDVWQNKTSRDVPAFATYDAMIECAPRAGFTALGFYDYEYPELLTGDVYEGSKVVNNSYYAFYDEYKELMELMKQSPTGVTVRNFKKGLTEYVERRGRSVTFTSVMSKGTADLTQCIFAFAAQKPVVMFLDGFRYVMHHEEVANRDTITYYTEEDVKHAVLVYGHILFTYDYTTRREYYLVNSGYRGNVKMPIDSFLDVDDAYIIDIT
;
A
#
# COMPACT_ATOMS: atom_id res chain seq x y z
N MET A 1 12.78 33.85 -57.92
CA MET A 1 12.10 32.55 -57.63
C MET A 1 12.99 31.48 -56.98
N LYS A 2 14.14 31.82 -56.36
CA LYS A 2 15.09 30.84 -55.77
C LYS A 2 15.15 30.81 -54.23
N SER A 3 14.58 31.79 -53.49
CA SER A 3 14.72 31.85 -52.02
C SER A 3 13.65 31.07 -51.23
N LYS A 4 12.45 30.86 -51.78
CA LYS A 4 11.37 30.15 -51.07
C LYS A 4 11.56 28.63 -50.98
N LYS A 5 12.30 28.02 -51.93
CA LYS A 5 12.61 26.58 -51.88
C LYS A 5 13.70 26.25 -50.86
N LEU A 6 14.68 27.15 -50.66
CA LEU A 6 15.79 26.92 -49.72
C LEU A 6 15.33 26.94 -48.25
N PHE A 7 14.37 27.81 -47.90
CA PHE A 7 13.77 27.86 -46.56
C PHE A 7 12.93 26.62 -46.23
N PHE A 8 12.24 26.05 -47.23
CA PHE A 8 11.40 24.87 -47.02
C PHE A 8 12.24 23.59 -46.84
N THR A 9 13.34 23.46 -47.58
CA THR A 9 14.24 22.29 -47.44
C THR A 9 15.03 22.31 -46.12
N LEU A 10 15.39 23.50 -45.61
CA LEU A 10 16.09 23.63 -44.33
C LEU A 10 15.18 23.31 -43.13
N PHE A 11 13.88 23.67 -43.21
CA PHE A 11 12.91 23.39 -42.14
C PHE A 11 12.61 21.90 -41.99
N VAL A 12 12.52 21.16 -43.10
CA VAL A 12 12.25 19.71 -43.08
C VAL A 12 13.46 18.90 -42.58
N ALA A 13 14.68 19.34 -42.87
CA ALA A 13 15.90 18.66 -42.41
C ALA A 13 16.12 18.77 -40.90
N VAL A 14 15.79 19.93 -40.30
CA VAL A 14 15.89 20.13 -38.83
C VAL A 14 14.85 19.30 -38.08
N PHE A 15 13.64 19.14 -38.62
CA PHE A 15 12.62 18.28 -38.02
C PHE A 15 12.94 16.79 -38.14
N MET A 16 13.56 16.34 -39.24
CA MET A 16 14.02 14.94 -39.34
C MET A 16 15.22 14.65 -38.43
N ALA A 17 16.16 15.60 -38.25
CA ALA A 17 17.27 15.43 -37.33
C ALA A 17 16.83 15.42 -35.85
N ALA A 18 15.80 16.22 -35.49
CA ALA A 18 15.19 16.18 -34.17
C ALA A 18 14.43 14.85 -33.93
N ALA A 19 13.69 14.36 -34.93
CA ALA A 19 12.98 13.08 -34.85
C ALA A 19 13.93 11.86 -34.74
N LEU A 20 15.12 11.94 -35.38
CA LEU A 20 16.16 10.92 -35.25
C LEU A 20 16.93 11.01 -33.92
N LEU A 21 17.03 12.19 -33.29
CA LEU A 21 17.59 12.32 -31.94
C LEU A 21 16.67 11.68 -30.88
N PHE A 22 15.35 11.72 -31.08
CA PHE A 22 14.38 11.02 -30.22
C PHE A 22 14.38 9.49 -30.39
N LEU A 23 15.03 8.96 -31.43
CA LEU A 23 15.17 7.51 -31.64
C LEU A 23 16.44 6.91 -31.01
N PHE A 24 17.35 7.74 -30.48
CA PHE A 24 18.63 7.30 -29.89
C PHE A 24 18.85 7.70 -28.42
N VAL A 25 17.88 8.34 -27.78
CA VAL A 25 17.83 8.35 -26.31
C VAL A 25 17.04 7.12 -25.91
N GLY A 26 17.77 6.06 -25.53
CA GLY A 26 17.21 4.75 -25.23
C GLY A 26 16.01 4.82 -24.30
N ASN A 27 15.02 3.98 -24.58
CA ASN A 27 13.96 3.58 -23.66
C ASN A 27 14.59 3.06 -22.37
N VAL A 28 14.86 3.97 -21.43
CA VAL A 28 14.60 3.69 -20.03
C VAL A 28 13.11 3.98 -19.85
N ALA A 29 12.31 2.92 -19.81
CA ALA A 29 10.92 3.03 -19.41
C ALA A 29 10.91 3.51 -17.95
N ASN A 30 10.89 4.82 -17.76
CA ASN A 30 10.45 5.41 -16.50
C ASN A 30 8.94 5.13 -16.45
N VAL A 31 8.56 4.10 -15.70
CA VAL A 31 7.17 3.90 -15.27
C VAL A 31 6.87 5.08 -14.35
N TYR A 32 6.24 6.12 -14.88
CA TYR A 32 5.88 7.29 -14.09
C TYR A 32 4.60 6.98 -13.33
N ALA A 33 4.70 6.92 -12.01
CA ALA A 33 3.54 7.01 -11.15
C ALA A 33 2.73 8.28 -11.50
N SER A 34 1.42 8.14 -11.63
CA SER A 34 0.54 9.24 -12.02
C SER A 34 -0.20 9.83 -10.83
N GLN A 35 -0.26 11.15 -10.77
CA GLN A 35 -1.10 11.86 -9.80
C GLN A 35 -2.39 12.29 -10.49
N THR A 36 -3.51 11.94 -9.88
CA THR A 36 -4.84 12.34 -10.35
C THR A 36 -5.60 13.01 -9.22
N GLN A 37 -6.44 13.99 -9.56
CA GLN A 37 -7.27 14.67 -8.58
C GLN A 37 -8.74 14.54 -8.96
N GLU A 38 -9.54 14.31 -7.94
CA GLU A 38 -10.99 14.24 -8.01
C GLU A 38 -11.58 15.30 -7.09
N THR A 39 -12.71 15.88 -7.50
CA THR A 39 -13.50 16.79 -6.67
C THR A 39 -14.95 16.33 -6.67
N ILE A 40 -15.52 16.18 -5.48
CA ILE A 40 -16.90 15.77 -5.26
C ILE A 40 -17.57 16.85 -4.42
N ASN A 41 -18.57 17.54 -5.00
CA ASN A 41 -19.44 18.43 -4.24
C ASN A 41 -20.65 17.61 -3.76
N TRP A 42 -21.13 17.90 -2.56
CA TRP A 42 -22.19 17.10 -1.93
C TRP A 42 -23.07 17.94 -1.03
N ASN A 43 -24.37 17.65 -0.97
CA ASN A 43 -25.27 18.22 0.04
C ASN A 43 -25.28 17.36 1.30
N MET A 44 -25.20 16.04 1.13
CA MET A 44 -25.15 15.07 2.22
C MET A 44 -23.99 14.09 2.01
N LYS A 45 -23.32 13.75 3.10
CA LYS A 45 -22.25 12.77 3.14
C LYS A 45 -22.44 11.82 4.32
N ASP A 46 -22.59 10.55 4.01
CA ASP A 46 -22.61 9.46 4.98
C ASP A 46 -21.28 8.72 4.97
N VAL A 47 -20.75 8.41 6.15
CA VAL A 47 -19.51 7.67 6.33
C VAL A 47 -19.79 6.40 7.10
N TRP A 48 -19.50 5.25 6.49
CA TRP A 48 -19.50 3.96 7.15
C TRP A 48 -18.08 3.43 7.27
N GLN A 49 -17.71 2.95 8.45
CA GLN A 49 -16.36 2.46 8.72
C GLN A 49 -16.41 1.16 9.54
N ASN A 50 -15.57 0.20 9.15
CA ASN A 50 -15.31 -1.02 9.91
C ASN A 50 -13.80 -1.26 9.93
N LYS A 51 -13.19 -1.18 11.11
CA LYS A 51 -11.74 -1.38 11.29
C LYS A 51 -11.45 -2.13 12.57
N THR A 52 -10.23 -2.62 12.70
CA THR A 52 -9.69 -3.03 13.99
C THR A 52 -9.85 -1.88 15.01
N SER A 53 -10.09 -2.23 16.26
CA SER A 53 -10.30 -1.27 17.36
C SER A 53 -9.06 -0.43 17.65
N ARG A 54 -7.89 -0.95 17.28
CA ARG A 54 -6.58 -0.31 17.40
C ARG A 54 -6.09 0.09 16.03
N ASP A 55 -5.46 1.25 15.95
CA ASP A 55 -4.68 1.63 14.76
C ASP A 55 -3.41 0.78 14.71
N VAL A 56 -2.96 0.48 13.50
CA VAL A 56 -1.71 -0.26 13.30
C VAL A 56 -0.50 0.69 13.37
N PRO A 57 0.63 0.26 13.95
CA PRO A 57 1.81 1.09 14.07
C PRO A 57 2.42 1.35 12.69
N ALA A 58 2.58 2.61 12.33
CA ALA A 58 3.25 2.98 11.08
C ALA A 58 4.77 3.02 11.29
N PHE A 59 5.41 1.84 11.30
CA PHE A 59 6.87 1.69 11.31
C PHE A 59 7.45 2.17 9.97
N ALA A 60 7.48 3.49 9.77
CA ALA A 60 7.94 4.09 8.54
C ALA A 60 9.45 4.35 8.60
N THR A 61 10.15 4.00 7.53
CA THR A 61 11.40 4.64 7.12
C THR A 61 11.19 5.22 5.73
N TYR A 62 11.85 6.34 5.44
CA TYR A 62 11.72 7.08 4.18
C TYR A 62 12.32 6.39 2.95
N ASP A 63 12.74 5.13 3.04
CA ASP A 63 13.57 4.51 1.99
C ASP A 63 12.99 3.19 1.45
N ALA A 64 12.78 3.16 0.13
CA ALA A 64 12.59 2.03 -0.79
C ALA A 64 11.32 1.12 -0.68
N MET A 65 10.60 1.00 -1.80
CA MET A 65 9.48 0.06 -2.03
C MET A 65 9.87 -1.43 -1.95
N ILE A 66 11.18 -1.73 -1.93
CA ILE A 66 11.72 -3.10 -1.99
C ILE A 66 11.36 -3.90 -0.73
N GLU A 67 11.17 -3.25 0.42
CA GLU A 67 10.93 -3.91 1.71
C GLU A 67 9.45 -3.91 2.13
N CYS A 68 8.52 -3.76 1.18
CA CYS A 68 7.09 -3.69 1.46
C CYS A 68 6.55 -4.89 2.25
N ALA A 69 6.96 -6.12 1.89
CA ALA A 69 6.46 -7.33 2.56
C ALA A 69 7.00 -7.46 4.00
N PRO A 70 8.31 -7.33 4.27
CA PRO A 70 8.78 -7.27 5.66
C PRO A 70 8.10 -6.20 6.49
N ARG A 71 7.83 -5.00 5.92
CA ARG A 71 7.11 -3.94 6.65
C ARG A 71 5.66 -4.28 6.95
N ALA A 72 4.95 -4.90 6.01
CA ALA A 72 3.59 -5.37 6.26
C ALA A 72 3.57 -6.42 7.38
N GLY A 73 4.52 -7.36 7.36
CA GLY A 73 4.68 -8.37 8.41
C GLY A 73 5.06 -7.76 9.75
N PHE A 74 5.98 -6.80 9.76
CA PHE A 74 6.42 -6.11 10.97
C PHE A 74 5.32 -5.24 11.59
N THR A 75 4.52 -4.59 10.74
CA THR A 75 3.32 -3.89 11.17
C THR A 75 2.30 -4.85 11.80
N ALA A 76 2.17 -6.08 11.26
CA ALA A 76 1.31 -7.09 11.86
C ALA A 76 1.85 -7.53 13.24
N LEU A 77 3.16 -7.74 13.38
CA LEU A 77 3.79 -8.01 14.67
C LEU A 77 3.49 -6.90 15.68
N GLY A 78 3.74 -5.65 15.31
CA GLY A 78 3.41 -4.52 16.17
C GLY A 78 1.90 -4.31 16.37
N PHE A 79 1.01 -4.89 15.57
CA PHE A 79 -0.43 -4.91 15.90
C PHE A 79 -0.72 -5.92 17.02
N TYR A 80 -0.11 -7.10 16.95
CA TYR A 80 -0.29 -8.19 17.90
C TYR A 80 0.55 -8.04 19.18
N ASP A 81 1.60 -7.23 19.17
CA ASP A 81 2.46 -6.94 20.32
C ASP A 81 1.67 -6.36 21.51
N TYR A 82 0.54 -5.68 21.23
CA TYR A 82 -0.41 -5.25 22.26
C TYR A 82 -0.93 -6.41 23.13
N GLU A 83 -1.16 -7.58 22.53
CA GLU A 83 -1.66 -8.78 23.21
C GLU A 83 -0.50 -9.71 23.63
N TYR A 84 0.62 -9.65 22.90
CA TYR A 84 1.78 -10.52 23.05
C TYR A 84 3.08 -9.68 23.07
N PRO A 85 3.38 -9.00 24.20
CA PRO A 85 4.46 -8.01 24.29
C PRO A 85 5.89 -8.61 24.17
N GLU A 86 6.01 -9.93 24.07
CA GLU A 86 7.26 -10.61 23.72
C GLU A 86 7.53 -10.64 22.21
N LEU A 87 6.60 -10.15 21.37
CA LEU A 87 6.82 -10.08 19.93
C LEU A 87 7.92 -9.07 19.59
N LEU A 88 7.96 -7.92 20.28
CA LEU A 88 8.95 -6.86 20.09
C LEU A 88 9.57 -6.44 21.44
N THR A 89 10.87 -6.13 21.50
CA THR A 89 11.58 -5.88 22.78
C THR A 89 11.36 -4.48 23.38
N GLY A 90 10.26 -3.80 23.04
CA GLY A 90 9.93 -2.47 23.55
C GLY A 90 8.46 -2.11 23.38
N ASP A 91 8.04 -1.03 24.04
CA ASP A 91 6.62 -0.66 24.09
C ASP A 91 6.15 -0.07 22.77
N VAL A 92 5.37 -0.83 21.99
CA VAL A 92 4.66 -0.28 20.82
C VAL A 92 3.48 0.58 21.25
N TYR A 93 2.78 0.18 22.34
CA TYR A 93 1.58 0.85 22.83
C TYR A 93 1.68 1.28 24.29
N GLU A 94 0.98 2.38 24.59
CA GLU A 94 0.53 2.74 25.94
C GLU A 94 -1.00 2.73 25.95
N GLY A 95 -1.60 1.71 26.59
CA GLY A 95 -3.01 1.42 26.41
C GLY A 95 -3.32 1.14 24.93
N SER A 96 -4.35 1.75 24.36
CA SER A 96 -4.70 1.56 22.94
C SER A 96 -3.96 2.50 21.98
N LYS A 97 -3.02 3.33 22.47
CA LYS A 97 -2.34 4.35 21.66
C LYS A 97 -0.95 3.85 21.27
N VAL A 98 -0.61 3.98 19.99
CA VAL A 98 0.76 3.74 19.51
C VAL A 98 1.66 4.84 20.06
N VAL A 99 2.66 4.46 20.85
CA VAL A 99 3.65 5.40 21.44
C VAL A 99 5.02 5.25 20.81
N ASN A 100 5.31 4.10 20.21
CA ASN A 100 6.55 3.89 19.47
C ASN A 100 6.26 3.23 18.12
N ASN A 101 6.43 4.01 17.07
CA ASN A 101 6.39 3.56 15.68
C ASN A 101 7.73 3.81 14.99
N SER A 102 8.81 3.99 15.77
CA SER A 102 10.14 4.18 15.24
C SER A 102 10.73 2.84 14.82
N TYR A 103 11.00 2.72 13.53
CA TYR A 103 11.81 1.63 13.00
C TYR A 103 13.12 1.41 13.77
N TYR A 104 13.82 2.49 14.12
CA TYR A 104 15.11 2.40 14.79
C TYR A 104 15.02 1.81 16.19
N ALA A 105 13.86 1.89 16.83
CA ALA A 105 13.67 1.30 18.16
C ALA A 105 13.57 -0.24 18.10
N PHE A 106 13.27 -0.81 16.94
CA PHE A 106 13.07 -2.24 16.74
C PHE A 106 13.89 -2.77 15.55
N TYR A 107 15.06 -2.17 15.33
CA TYR A 107 15.89 -2.41 14.16
C TYR A 107 16.31 -3.88 14.05
N ASP A 108 16.72 -4.49 15.17
CA ASP A 108 17.25 -5.86 15.20
C ASP A 108 16.14 -6.87 14.89
N GLU A 109 14.94 -6.67 15.46
CA GLU A 109 13.77 -7.49 15.17
C GLU A 109 13.33 -7.39 13.71
N TYR A 110 13.34 -6.19 13.15
CA TYR A 110 13.02 -6.03 11.74
C TYR A 110 14.07 -6.68 10.85
N LYS A 111 15.36 -6.53 11.16
CA LYS A 111 16.43 -7.19 10.41
C LYS A 111 16.31 -8.71 10.48
N GLU A 112 16.03 -9.27 11.65
CA GLU A 112 15.73 -10.69 11.80
C GLU A 112 14.56 -11.10 10.89
N LEU A 113 13.44 -10.36 10.92
CA LEU A 113 12.28 -10.66 10.09
C LEU A 113 12.61 -10.62 8.59
N MET A 114 13.36 -9.61 8.14
CA MET A 114 13.80 -9.50 6.75
C MET A 114 14.64 -10.70 6.31
N GLU A 115 15.57 -11.14 7.15
CA GLU A 115 16.44 -12.30 6.88
C GLU A 115 15.62 -13.59 6.78
N LEU A 116 14.70 -13.79 7.73
CA LEU A 116 13.78 -14.93 7.74
C LEU A 116 12.86 -14.96 6.52
N MET A 117 12.38 -13.79 6.08
CA MET A 117 11.61 -13.63 4.84
C MET A 117 12.46 -13.70 3.57
N LYS A 118 13.78 -13.84 3.70
CA LYS A 118 14.73 -13.89 2.57
C LYS A 118 14.55 -12.68 1.65
N GLN A 119 14.50 -11.49 2.25
CA GLN A 119 14.42 -10.25 1.51
C GLN A 119 15.54 -10.17 0.46
N SER A 120 15.16 -9.77 -0.75
CA SER A 120 16.07 -9.62 -1.88
C SER A 120 15.84 -8.27 -2.57
N PRO A 121 16.72 -7.83 -3.49
CA PRO A 121 16.48 -6.62 -4.27
C PRO A 121 15.19 -6.65 -5.10
N THR A 122 14.64 -7.84 -5.40
CA THR A 122 13.37 -8.01 -6.13
C THR A 122 12.16 -8.20 -5.20
N GLY A 123 12.33 -7.98 -3.89
CA GLY A 123 11.27 -8.18 -2.89
C GLY A 123 11.23 -9.58 -2.30
N VAL A 124 10.07 -9.95 -1.76
CA VAL A 124 9.79 -11.19 -1.03
C VAL A 124 8.61 -11.90 -1.66
N THR A 125 8.75 -13.20 -1.90
CA THR A 125 7.62 -14.04 -2.36
C THR A 125 6.62 -14.29 -1.23
N VAL A 126 5.33 -14.45 -1.54
CA VAL A 126 4.28 -14.82 -0.56
C VAL A 126 4.67 -16.02 0.30
N ARG A 127 5.31 -17.03 -0.31
CA ARG A 127 5.82 -18.20 0.42
C ARG A 127 6.87 -17.84 1.46
N ASN A 128 7.84 -17.00 1.11
CA ASN A 128 8.89 -16.61 2.03
C ASN A 128 8.37 -15.64 3.09
N PHE A 129 7.42 -14.76 2.76
CA PHE A 129 6.72 -13.93 3.74
C PHE A 129 6.09 -14.80 4.82
N LYS A 130 5.26 -15.77 4.42
CA LYS A 130 4.58 -16.68 5.37
C LYS A 130 5.58 -17.46 6.21
N LYS A 131 6.58 -18.09 5.58
CA LYS A 131 7.60 -18.86 6.30
C LYS A 131 8.39 -18.01 7.28
N GLY A 132 8.83 -16.82 6.86
CA GLY A 132 9.64 -15.94 7.69
C GLY A 132 8.86 -15.38 8.88
N LEU A 133 7.61 -14.97 8.66
CA LEU A 133 6.74 -14.53 9.75
C LEU A 133 6.42 -15.68 10.72
N THR A 134 6.14 -16.88 10.21
CA THR A 134 5.95 -18.08 11.05
C THR A 134 7.17 -18.37 11.92
N GLU A 135 8.36 -18.43 11.33
CA GLU A 135 9.58 -18.72 12.09
C GLU A 135 9.86 -17.63 13.15
N TYR A 136 9.62 -16.36 12.80
CA TYR A 136 9.78 -15.24 13.73
C TYR A 136 8.89 -15.38 14.97
N VAL A 137 7.59 -15.67 14.79
CA VAL A 137 6.64 -15.79 15.91
C VAL A 137 6.88 -17.06 16.73
N GLU A 138 7.27 -18.16 16.08
CA GLU A 138 7.56 -19.44 16.76
C GLU A 138 8.78 -19.31 17.69
N ARG A 139 9.80 -18.54 17.28
CA ARG A 139 10.95 -18.21 18.14
C ARG A 139 10.56 -17.44 19.41
N ARG A 140 9.39 -16.81 19.41
CA ARG A 140 8.81 -16.06 20.54
C ARG A 140 7.69 -16.84 21.25
N GLY A 141 7.60 -18.15 21.00
CA GLY A 141 6.65 -19.04 21.68
C GLY A 141 5.21 -18.86 21.21
N ARG A 142 5.00 -18.24 20.04
CA ARG A 142 3.70 -18.00 19.42
C ARG A 142 3.51 -18.79 18.15
N SER A 143 2.30 -18.76 17.64
CA SER A 143 1.91 -19.37 16.38
C SER A 143 1.23 -18.32 15.49
N VAL A 144 1.31 -18.52 14.18
CA VAL A 144 0.59 -17.68 13.22
C VAL A 144 -0.13 -18.56 12.21
N THR A 145 -1.36 -18.18 11.89
CA THR A 145 -2.11 -18.79 10.78
C THR A 145 -2.41 -17.76 9.70
N PHE A 146 -2.52 -18.26 8.47
CA PHE A 146 -2.84 -17.47 7.29
C PHE A 146 -4.09 -18.03 6.63
N THR A 147 -5.20 -17.30 6.71
CA THR A 147 -6.46 -17.68 6.05
C THR A 147 -6.64 -16.83 4.80
N SER A 148 -6.73 -17.47 3.63
CA SER A 148 -6.95 -16.76 2.38
C SER A 148 -8.32 -16.08 2.38
N VAL A 149 -8.37 -14.84 1.92
CA VAL A 149 -9.62 -14.12 1.62
C VAL A 149 -9.81 -13.97 0.11
N MET A 150 -9.01 -14.65 -0.70
CA MET A 150 -9.17 -14.64 -2.15
C MET A 150 -10.40 -15.46 -2.55
N SER A 151 -11.25 -14.86 -3.39
CA SER A 151 -12.43 -15.49 -3.98
C SER A 151 -12.54 -15.09 -5.45
N LYS A 152 -12.64 -16.08 -6.33
CA LYS A 152 -12.78 -15.88 -7.79
C LYS A 152 -11.72 -14.95 -8.41
N GLY A 153 -10.49 -14.99 -7.88
CA GLY A 153 -9.36 -14.19 -8.39
C GLY A 153 -9.27 -12.76 -7.85
N THR A 154 -10.06 -12.40 -6.82
CA THR A 154 -10.02 -11.08 -6.17
C THR A 154 -10.12 -11.22 -4.66
N ALA A 155 -9.74 -10.21 -3.88
CA ALA A 155 -9.96 -10.20 -2.44
C ALA A 155 -11.46 -10.05 -2.11
N ASP A 156 -12.01 -10.97 -1.31
CA ASP A 156 -13.38 -10.93 -0.83
C ASP A 156 -13.51 -9.88 0.29
N LEU A 157 -14.08 -8.73 -0.07
CA LEU A 157 -14.29 -7.62 0.86
C LEU A 157 -15.13 -8.01 2.09
N THR A 158 -16.09 -8.92 1.94
CA THR A 158 -16.93 -9.35 3.08
C THR A 158 -16.10 -10.13 4.09
N GLN A 159 -15.21 -11.02 3.62
CA GLN A 159 -14.30 -11.74 4.49
C GLN A 159 -13.29 -10.80 5.17
N CYS A 160 -12.77 -9.80 4.45
CA CYS A 160 -11.94 -8.74 5.03
C CYS A 160 -12.68 -8.00 6.16
N ILE A 161 -13.93 -7.56 5.91
CA ILE A 161 -14.75 -6.86 6.90
C ILE A 161 -14.95 -7.72 8.17
N PHE A 162 -15.24 -9.01 8.01
CA PHE A 162 -15.36 -9.92 9.15
C PHE A 162 -14.04 -10.11 9.91
N ALA A 163 -12.90 -10.16 9.19
CA ALA A 163 -11.60 -10.23 9.83
C ALA A 163 -11.32 -9.00 10.70
N PHE A 164 -11.59 -7.79 10.20
CA PHE A 164 -11.36 -6.55 10.96
C PHE A 164 -12.27 -6.47 12.20
N ALA A 165 -13.53 -6.89 12.08
CA ALA A 165 -14.44 -6.98 13.22
C ALA A 165 -13.91 -7.95 14.28
N ALA A 166 -13.30 -9.06 13.85
CA ALA A 166 -12.62 -10.03 14.70
C ALA A 166 -11.22 -9.61 15.18
N GLN A 167 -10.82 -8.35 14.97
CA GLN A 167 -9.51 -7.81 15.34
C GLN A 167 -8.32 -8.46 14.62
N LYS A 168 -8.50 -8.90 13.38
CA LYS A 168 -7.45 -9.55 12.58
C LYS A 168 -7.13 -8.73 11.33
N PRO A 169 -5.89 -8.21 11.19
CA PRO A 169 -5.49 -7.52 9.97
C PRO A 169 -5.29 -8.53 8.82
N VAL A 170 -5.32 -8.01 7.60
CA VAL A 170 -5.13 -8.77 6.36
C VAL A 170 -3.90 -8.25 5.65
N VAL A 171 -2.96 -9.12 5.26
CA VAL A 171 -1.91 -8.75 4.31
C VAL A 171 -2.42 -8.93 2.89
N MET A 172 -2.18 -7.94 2.02
CA MET A 172 -2.48 -8.02 0.59
C MET A 172 -1.20 -7.84 -0.22
N PHE A 173 -1.03 -8.68 -1.22
CA PHE A 173 0.01 -8.62 -2.23
C PHE A 173 -0.61 -8.12 -3.53
N LEU A 174 0.00 -7.10 -4.11
CA LEU A 174 -0.57 -6.28 -5.17
C LEU A 174 0.33 -6.28 -6.41
N ASP A 175 -0.25 -6.04 -7.59
CA ASP A 175 0.47 -5.81 -8.86
C ASP A 175 -0.06 -4.57 -9.58
N GLY A 176 0.06 -3.44 -8.91
CA GLY A 176 -0.63 -2.22 -9.29
C GLY A 176 -1.61 -1.78 -8.22
N PHE A 177 -1.50 -0.53 -7.82
CA PHE A 177 -2.29 0.04 -6.76
C PHE A 177 -2.40 1.55 -6.88
N ARG A 178 -3.43 2.07 -6.23
CA ARG A 178 -3.63 3.50 -6.04
C ARG A 178 -3.75 3.80 -4.54
N TYR A 179 -3.35 4.98 -4.11
CA TYR A 179 -3.66 5.42 -2.74
C TYR A 179 -3.96 6.90 -2.69
N VAL A 180 -4.69 7.31 -1.66
CA VAL A 180 -5.01 8.71 -1.38
C VAL A 180 -3.77 9.38 -0.81
N MET A 181 -3.14 10.24 -1.60
CA MET A 181 -1.99 11.05 -1.19
C MET A 181 -2.45 12.26 -0.36
N HIS A 182 -3.59 12.85 -0.71
CA HIS A 182 -4.20 13.97 0.02
C HIS A 182 -5.72 13.88 -0.05
N HIS A 183 -6.39 14.23 1.04
CA HIS A 183 -7.85 14.34 1.11
C HIS A 183 -8.18 15.60 1.90
N GLU A 184 -8.77 16.57 1.22
CA GLU A 184 -9.25 17.81 1.79
C GLU A 184 -10.77 17.82 1.80
N GLU A 185 -11.38 18.28 2.89
CA GLU A 185 -12.82 18.51 2.99
C GLU A 185 -13.05 19.98 3.36
N VAL A 186 -13.64 20.75 2.45
CA VAL A 186 -13.93 22.18 2.65
C VAL A 186 -15.30 22.49 2.11
N ALA A 187 -16.17 23.06 2.94
CA ALA A 187 -17.46 23.64 2.55
C ALA A 187 -18.24 22.74 1.57
N ASN A 188 -18.64 21.55 2.01
CA ASN A 188 -19.45 20.60 1.23
C ASN A 188 -18.75 20.06 -0.04
N ARG A 189 -17.42 20.06 -0.04
CA ARG A 189 -16.60 19.58 -1.14
C ARG A 189 -15.44 18.74 -0.62
N ASP A 190 -15.32 17.53 -1.15
CA ASP A 190 -14.15 16.68 -0.95
C ASP A 190 -13.24 16.80 -2.18
N THR A 191 -11.96 17.11 -1.96
CA THR A 191 -10.91 17.08 -2.98
C THR A 191 -9.93 15.97 -2.62
N ILE A 192 -9.84 14.96 -3.49
CA ILE A 192 -9.05 13.75 -3.25
C ILE A 192 -7.97 13.69 -4.32
N THR A 193 -6.71 13.69 -3.88
CA THR A 193 -5.56 13.48 -4.76
C THR A 193 -5.03 12.08 -4.57
N TYR A 194 -5.03 11.33 -5.66
CA TYR A 194 -4.54 9.97 -5.73
C TYR A 194 -3.13 9.94 -6.31
N TYR A 195 -2.38 8.93 -5.91
CA TYR A 195 -1.13 8.54 -6.51
C TYR A 195 -1.24 7.07 -6.93
N THR A 196 -0.94 6.80 -8.20
CA THR A 196 -1.13 5.49 -8.84
C THR A 196 0.21 4.93 -9.27
N GLU A 197 0.45 3.67 -8.94
CA GLU A 197 1.57 2.85 -9.40
C GLU A 197 0.98 1.67 -10.19
N GLU A 198 1.21 1.61 -11.50
CA GLU A 198 0.73 0.53 -12.39
C GLU A 198 1.84 -0.50 -12.61
N ASP A 199 1.49 -1.80 -12.67
CA ASP A 199 2.45 -2.90 -12.87
C ASP A 199 3.59 -2.96 -11.83
N VAL A 200 3.31 -2.53 -10.60
CA VAL A 200 4.27 -2.54 -9.49
C VAL A 200 3.85 -3.53 -8.41
N LYS A 201 4.70 -4.53 -8.20
CA LYS A 201 4.57 -5.49 -7.10
C LYS A 201 4.72 -4.80 -5.74
N HIS A 202 3.74 -5.00 -4.87
CA HIS A 202 3.72 -4.38 -3.54
C HIS A 202 3.05 -5.27 -2.49
N ALA A 203 3.28 -4.97 -1.21
CA ALA A 203 2.59 -5.62 -0.11
C ALA A 203 2.17 -4.60 0.95
N VAL A 204 0.94 -4.73 1.43
CA VAL A 204 0.34 -3.80 2.40
C VAL A 204 -0.34 -4.58 3.53
N LEU A 205 -0.44 -3.94 4.71
CA LEU A 205 -1.26 -4.45 5.79
C LEU A 205 -2.58 -3.68 5.85
N VAL A 206 -3.69 -4.35 5.59
CA VAL A 206 -5.04 -3.81 5.66
C VAL A 206 -5.61 -4.07 7.04
N TYR A 207 -6.14 -3.03 7.67
CA TYR A 207 -6.70 -3.10 9.03
C TYR A 207 -8.13 -2.55 9.12
N GLY A 208 -8.70 -2.13 7.99
CA GLY A 208 -10.05 -1.63 7.97
C GLY A 208 -10.56 -1.29 6.60
N HIS A 209 -11.78 -0.79 6.61
CA HIS A 209 -12.58 -0.44 5.46
C HIS A 209 -13.38 0.83 5.77
N ILE A 210 -13.48 1.72 4.79
CA ILE A 210 -14.29 2.93 4.88
C ILE A 210 -15.03 3.18 3.56
N LEU A 211 -16.32 3.50 3.68
CA LEU A 211 -17.21 3.84 2.58
C LEU A 211 -17.74 5.25 2.80
N PHE A 212 -17.52 6.11 1.81
CA PHE A 212 -18.17 7.41 1.70
C PHE A 212 -19.33 7.30 0.72
N THR A 213 -20.51 7.76 1.13
CA THR A 213 -21.69 7.88 0.27
C THR A 213 -22.10 9.34 0.20
N TYR A 214 -22.01 9.94 -0.99
CA TYR A 214 -22.36 11.33 -1.26
C TYR A 214 -23.70 11.38 -1.99
N ASP A 215 -24.62 12.21 -1.50
CA ASP A 215 -25.95 12.42 -2.07
C ASP A 215 -26.65 11.11 -2.46
N TYR A 216 -26.47 10.07 -1.62
CA TYR A 216 -27.00 8.71 -1.77
C TYR A 216 -26.65 7.95 -3.06
N THR A 217 -25.78 8.49 -3.92
CA THR A 217 -25.53 7.97 -5.27
C THR A 217 -24.06 7.73 -5.54
N THR A 218 -23.19 8.67 -5.18
CA THR A 218 -21.76 8.55 -5.43
C THR A 218 -21.11 7.83 -4.26
N ARG A 219 -20.48 6.68 -4.53
CA ARG A 219 -19.80 5.87 -3.52
C ARG A 219 -18.30 5.88 -3.74
N ARG A 220 -17.51 6.07 -2.68
CA ARG A 220 -16.06 5.88 -2.69
C ARG A 220 -15.68 4.94 -1.57
N GLU A 221 -15.13 3.79 -1.93
CA GLU A 221 -14.87 2.67 -1.04
C GLU A 221 -13.36 2.42 -0.96
N TYR A 222 -12.84 2.27 0.26
CA TYR A 222 -11.41 2.19 0.50
C TYR A 222 -11.08 1.13 1.53
N TYR A 223 -9.94 0.46 1.31
CA TYR A 223 -9.18 -0.16 2.38
C TYR A 223 -8.41 0.89 3.19
N LEU A 224 -8.40 0.73 4.50
CA LEU A 224 -7.47 1.41 5.40
C LEU A 224 -6.23 0.54 5.54
N VAL A 225 -5.08 1.06 5.11
CA VAL A 225 -3.85 0.25 4.97
C VAL A 225 -2.67 0.94 5.60
N ASN A 226 -1.77 0.16 6.22
CA ASN A 226 -0.38 0.55 6.28
C ASN A 226 0.26 0.22 4.93
N SER A 227 0.74 1.25 4.24
CA SER A 227 1.27 1.14 2.89
C SER A 227 2.68 0.54 2.82
N GLY A 228 3.39 0.35 3.94
CA GLY A 228 4.81 0.01 3.94
C GLY A 228 5.74 1.12 3.42
N TYR A 229 5.19 2.26 2.98
CA TYR A 229 5.95 3.39 2.43
C TYR A 229 5.60 4.73 3.10
N ARG A 230 4.37 5.21 2.96
CA ARG A 230 3.90 6.49 3.54
C ARG A 230 3.25 6.35 4.92
N GLY A 231 3.26 5.15 5.49
CA GLY A 231 2.49 4.82 6.68
C GLY A 231 1.03 4.54 6.37
N ASN A 232 0.13 4.99 7.25
CA ASN A 232 -1.29 4.67 7.17
C ASN A 232 -2.02 5.56 6.15
N VAL A 233 -2.59 4.96 5.11
CA VAL A 233 -3.27 5.63 3.99
C VAL A 233 -4.60 4.95 3.65
N LYS A 234 -5.39 5.60 2.79
CA LYS A 234 -6.57 4.98 2.16
C LYS A 234 -6.19 4.47 0.78
N MET A 235 -6.57 3.24 0.46
CA MET A 235 -6.36 2.60 -0.84
C MET A 235 -7.73 2.31 -1.44
N PRO A 236 -8.11 2.93 -2.58
CA PRO A 236 -9.45 2.77 -3.11
C PRO A 236 -9.64 1.35 -3.68
N ILE A 237 -10.85 0.83 -3.52
CA ILE A 237 -11.26 -0.49 -4.05
C ILE A 237 -11.87 -0.26 -5.43
N ASP A 238 -11.04 -0.30 -6.46
CA ASP A 238 -11.43 -0.01 -7.84
C ASP A 238 -10.51 -0.69 -8.86
N SER A 239 -10.61 -0.29 -10.13
CA SER A 239 -9.87 -0.90 -11.25
C SER A 239 -8.35 -0.79 -11.18
N PHE A 240 -7.80 0.05 -10.29
CA PHE A 240 -6.36 0.16 -10.10
C PHE A 240 -5.82 -0.73 -8.98
N LEU A 241 -6.69 -1.45 -8.27
CA LEU A 241 -6.28 -2.37 -7.22
C LEU A 241 -6.23 -3.80 -7.77
N ASP A 242 -5.05 -4.23 -8.19
CA ASP A 242 -4.82 -5.63 -8.56
C ASP A 242 -4.28 -6.39 -7.35
N VAL A 243 -5.00 -7.43 -6.92
CA VAL A 243 -4.66 -8.23 -5.74
C VAL A 243 -4.27 -9.64 -6.18
N ASP A 244 -2.98 -9.95 -6.15
CA ASP A 244 -2.45 -11.28 -6.43
C ASP A 244 -2.88 -12.29 -5.36
N ASP A 245 -2.82 -11.87 -4.10
CA ASP A 245 -2.94 -12.73 -2.93
C ASP A 245 -3.34 -11.92 -1.70
N ALA A 246 -4.21 -12.46 -0.84
CA ALA A 246 -4.63 -11.79 0.39
C ALA A 246 -4.91 -12.80 1.51
N TYR A 247 -4.37 -12.52 2.70
CA TYR A 247 -4.44 -13.42 3.85
C TYR A 247 -4.73 -12.69 5.15
N ILE A 248 -5.73 -13.15 5.90
CA ILE A 248 -5.89 -12.83 7.32
C ILE A 248 -4.66 -13.34 8.06
N ILE A 249 -4.05 -12.48 8.87
CA ILE A 249 -2.95 -12.86 9.78
C ILE A 249 -3.55 -12.99 11.17
N ASP A 250 -3.37 -14.16 11.79
CA ASP A 250 -3.85 -14.47 13.13
C ASP A 250 -2.72 -15.03 13.98
N ILE A 251 -2.24 -14.25 14.95
CA ILE A 251 -1.17 -14.65 15.87
C ILE A 251 -1.79 -15.04 17.21
N THR A 252 -1.38 -16.18 17.77
CA THR A 252 -1.84 -16.70 19.07
C THR A 252 -0.72 -17.33 19.88
#